data_AF-A0A0Q9RWS6-F1
#
_entry.id   AF-A0A0Q9RWS6-F1
#
_cell.length_a   1.000
_cell.length_b   1.000
_cell.length_c   1.000
_cell.angle_alpha   90.00
_cell.angle_beta   90.00
_cell.angle_gamma   90.00
#
_symmetry.space_group_name_H-M   'P 1'
#
loop_
_entity.id
_entity.type
_entity.pdbx_description
1 polymer ?
#
loop_
_entity_poly.entity_id
_entity_poly.type
_entity_poly.pdbx_seq_one_letter_code
_entity_poly.pdbx_strand_id
1 'polypeptide(L)'
;MAGCRWGPAEDGDEPAAEPSNAVPDEQQVKAALQAIADADAFVKDVSADHVGLAEPLAALTALHTAHQALIAKEGDTGTTVRMGTPTRATAALKAVRRRELGLQRTLTKLAGEVSSGELARTLAAMAAGVAQQVALLPETAKDADA
;
A
#
# COMPACT_ATOMS: atom_id res chain seq x y z
N MET A 1 -65.10 0.31 -7.54
CA MET A 1 -64.56 1.63 -7.98
C MET A 1 -63.08 1.61 -7.63
N ALA A 2 -62.21 1.35 -8.62
CA ALA A 2 -61.32 2.36 -9.24
C ALA A 2 -60.43 3.03 -8.17
N GLY A 3 -59.11 2.82 -8.09
CA GLY A 3 -58.14 2.73 -9.18
C GLY A 3 -57.45 4.09 -9.32
N CYS A 4 -56.31 4.29 -8.65
CA CYS A 4 -55.39 5.39 -8.95
C CYS A 4 -53.95 4.87 -8.92
N ARG A 5 -53.48 4.52 -10.12
CA ARG A 5 -52.10 4.29 -10.50
C ARG A 5 -51.38 5.64 -10.59
N TRP A 6 -50.24 5.75 -9.93
CA TRP A 6 -49.28 6.84 -10.10
C TRP A 6 -48.36 6.49 -11.28
N GLY A 7 -48.22 7.40 -12.25
CA GLY A 7 -47.33 7.27 -13.43
C GLY A 7 -45.99 8.02 -13.24
N PRO A 8 -45.14 8.17 -14.29
CA PRO A 8 -45.20 7.58 -15.63
C PRO A 8 -44.43 6.23 -15.71
N ALA A 9 -44.70 5.46 -16.76
CA ALA A 9 -43.78 4.42 -17.21
C ALA A 9 -42.65 5.12 -17.96
N GLU A 10 -41.54 5.37 -17.28
CA GLU A 10 -40.31 5.74 -17.96
C GLU A 10 -39.69 4.42 -18.42
N ASP A 11 -40.07 3.98 -19.63
CA ASP A 11 -39.19 3.23 -20.51
C ASP A 11 -37.97 4.13 -20.79
N GLY A 12 -37.06 4.20 -19.82
CA GLY A 12 -35.78 4.86 -19.94
C GLY A 12 -34.74 3.77 -20.04
N ASP A 13 -34.45 3.38 -21.29
CA ASP A 13 -33.19 2.81 -21.76
C ASP A 13 -32.12 2.88 -20.66
N GLU A 14 -31.92 1.79 -19.90
CA GLU A 14 -30.70 1.65 -19.11
C GLU A 14 -29.59 1.87 -20.12
N PRO A 15 -28.78 2.95 -20.03
CA PRO A 15 -27.70 3.12 -20.99
C PRO A 15 -26.87 1.85 -20.83
N ALA A 16 -26.85 1.03 -21.88
CA ALA A 16 -26.06 -0.18 -21.92
C ALA A 16 -24.68 0.24 -21.44
N ALA A 17 -24.29 -0.22 -20.25
CA ALA A 17 -23.03 0.15 -19.66
C ALA A 17 -21.99 -0.19 -20.71
N GLU A 18 -21.43 0.85 -21.35
CA GLU A 18 -20.38 0.66 -22.34
C GLU A 18 -19.36 -0.23 -21.65
N PRO A 19 -18.86 -1.31 -22.30
CA PRO A 19 -17.84 -2.13 -21.70
C PRO A 19 -16.72 -1.17 -21.34
N SER A 20 -16.59 -0.91 -20.03
CA SER A 20 -15.58 -0.01 -19.51
C SER A 20 -14.29 -0.51 -20.13
N ASN A 21 -13.59 0.36 -20.85
CA ASN A 21 -12.21 0.14 -21.25
C ASN A 21 -11.32 0.17 -19.99
N ALA A 22 -11.75 -0.53 -18.94
CA ALA A 22 -11.03 -0.78 -17.71
C ALA A 22 -9.77 -1.51 -18.16
N VAL A 23 -8.68 -0.75 -18.20
CA VAL A 23 -7.36 -1.35 -18.18
C VAL A 23 -7.37 -2.29 -16.98
N PRO A 24 -7.10 -3.61 -17.18
CA PRO A 24 -7.11 -4.53 -16.07
C PRO A 24 -6.19 -4.02 -14.98
N ASP A 25 -6.65 -4.04 -13.73
CA ASP A 25 -5.96 -3.49 -12.56
C ASP A 25 -4.56 -4.14 -12.29
N GLU A 26 -4.15 -5.07 -13.14
CA GLU A 26 -2.85 -5.76 -13.11
C GLU A 26 -1.68 -4.79 -13.10
N GLN A 27 -1.75 -3.67 -13.83
CA GLN A 27 -0.67 -2.68 -13.79
C GLN A 27 -0.55 -2.02 -12.42
N GLN A 28 -1.69 -1.72 -11.78
CA GLN A 28 -1.76 -1.12 -10.46
C GLN A 28 -1.35 -2.12 -9.37
N VAL A 29 -1.74 -3.40 -9.49
CA VAL A 29 -1.27 -4.48 -8.62
C VAL A 29 0.25 -4.62 -8.72
N LYS A 30 0.80 -4.66 -9.94
CA LYS A 30 2.25 -4.73 -10.16
C LYS A 30 2.97 -3.51 -9.59
N ALA A 31 2.42 -2.31 -9.76
CA ALA A 31 2.97 -1.09 -9.20
C ALA A 31 2.93 -1.09 -7.66
N ALA A 32 1.86 -1.59 -7.06
CA ALA A 32 1.74 -1.75 -5.61
C ALA A 32 2.76 -2.78 -5.08
N LEU A 33 2.85 -3.96 -5.70
CA LEU A 33 3.81 -5.00 -5.34
C LEU A 33 5.25 -4.48 -5.41
N GLN A 34 5.59 -3.78 -6.49
CA GLN A 34 6.90 -3.17 -6.67
C GLN A 34 7.19 -2.13 -5.57
N ALA A 35 6.26 -1.23 -5.29
CA ALA A 35 6.42 -0.21 -4.25
C ALA A 35 6.57 -0.82 -2.85
N ILE A 36 5.82 -1.88 -2.53
CA ILE A 36 5.92 -2.59 -1.25
C ILE A 36 7.27 -3.31 -1.16
N ALA A 37 7.70 -4.00 -2.21
CA ALA A 37 8.98 -4.70 -2.24
C ALA A 37 10.16 -3.72 -2.08
N ASP A 38 10.09 -2.56 -2.73
CA ASP A 38 11.11 -1.51 -2.63
C ASP A 38 11.19 -0.86 -1.25
N ALA A 39 10.08 -0.83 -0.50
CA ALA A 39 10.05 -0.39 0.89
C ALA A 39 10.62 -1.47 1.81
N ASP A 40 10.15 -2.70 1.68
CA ASP A 40 10.58 -3.86 2.47
C ASP A 40 12.08 -4.12 2.35
N ALA A 41 12.63 -4.10 1.13
CA ALA A 41 14.06 -4.26 0.90
C ALA A 41 14.88 -3.16 1.61
N PHE A 42 14.41 -1.92 1.56
CA PHE A 42 15.08 -0.82 2.24
C PHE A 42 15.02 -0.96 3.77
N VAL A 43 13.87 -1.37 4.33
CA VAL A 43 13.73 -1.65 5.76
C VAL A 43 14.67 -2.77 6.18
N LYS A 44 14.75 -3.86 5.41
CA LYS A 44 15.68 -4.99 5.65
C LYS A 44 17.14 -4.56 5.58
N ASP A 45 17.51 -3.74 4.60
CA ASP A 45 18.87 -3.18 4.50
C ASP A 45 19.22 -2.34 5.73
N VAL A 46 18.30 -1.47 6.18
CA VAL A 46 18.51 -0.65 7.38
C VAL A 46 18.60 -1.51 8.64
N SER A 47 17.75 -2.52 8.80
CA SER A 47 17.81 -3.46 9.93
C SER A 47 19.10 -4.26 9.96
N ALA A 48 19.65 -4.63 8.79
CA ALA A 48 20.92 -5.33 8.69
C ALA A 48 22.11 -4.43 9.00
N ASP A 49 22.09 -3.18 8.52
CA ASP A 49 23.18 -2.23 8.69
C ASP A 49 23.17 -1.56 10.09
N HIS A 50 22.01 -1.50 10.76
CA HIS A 50 21.81 -0.88 12.08
C HIS A 50 21.06 -1.82 13.03
N VAL A 51 21.80 -2.70 13.71
CA VAL A 51 21.23 -3.74 14.60
C VAL A 51 20.26 -3.20 15.65
N GLY A 52 20.54 -2.03 16.25
CA GLY A 52 19.65 -1.40 17.24
C GLY A 52 18.31 -0.89 16.68
N LEU A 53 18.12 -0.91 15.36
CA LEU A 53 16.83 -0.61 14.72
C LEU A 53 16.07 -1.87 14.28
N ALA A 54 16.67 -3.06 14.36
CA ALA A 54 16.06 -4.28 13.84
C ALA A 54 14.72 -4.62 14.50
N GLU A 55 14.62 -4.48 15.83
CA GLU A 55 13.40 -4.76 16.58
C GLU A 55 12.27 -3.75 16.27
N PRO A 56 12.49 -2.41 16.35
CA PRO A 56 11.47 -1.44 15.94
C PRO A 56 10.99 -1.59 14.49
N LEU A 57 11.86 -2.09 13.61
CA LEU A 57 11.55 -2.26 12.19
C LEU A 57 10.91 -3.61 11.85
N ALA A 58 10.93 -4.59 12.75
CA ALA A 58 10.38 -5.93 12.51
C ALA A 58 8.89 -5.90 12.17
N ALA A 59 8.12 -5.02 12.82
CA ALA A 59 6.69 -4.85 12.55
C ALA A 59 6.41 -4.36 11.11
N LEU A 60 7.28 -3.49 10.57
CA LEU A 60 7.16 -3.02 9.18
C LEU A 60 7.44 -4.15 8.18
N THR A 61 8.52 -4.92 8.39
CA THR A 61 8.83 -6.07 7.54
C THR A 61 7.71 -7.12 7.54
N ALA A 62 7.12 -7.39 8.72
CA ALA A 62 5.97 -8.28 8.83
C ALA A 62 4.74 -7.73 8.08
N LEU A 63 4.46 -6.43 8.23
CA LEU A 63 3.36 -5.77 7.53
C LEU A 63 3.54 -5.84 6.00
N HIS A 64 4.72 -5.51 5.48
CA HIS A 64 5.00 -5.55 4.04
C HIS A 64 4.86 -6.96 3.48
N THR A 65 5.35 -7.97 4.20
CA THR A 65 5.21 -9.38 3.82
C THR A 65 3.72 -9.78 3.74
N ALA A 66 2.91 -9.36 4.72
CA ALA A 66 1.48 -9.61 4.71
C ALA A 66 0.77 -8.89 3.54
N HIS A 67 1.15 -7.65 3.24
CA HIS A 67 0.62 -6.92 2.09
C HIS A 67 0.94 -7.62 0.77
N GLN A 68 2.20 -8.04 0.57
CA GLN A 68 2.59 -8.79 -0.63
C GLN A 68 1.79 -10.08 -0.78
N ALA A 69 1.66 -10.87 0.30
CA ALA A 69 0.87 -12.10 0.28
C ALA A 69 -0.62 -11.87 -0.06
N LEU A 70 -1.16 -10.69 0.24
CA LEU A 70 -2.57 -10.36 -0.01
C LEU A 70 -2.86 -10.02 -1.48
N ILE A 71 -1.91 -9.41 -2.20
CA ILE A 71 -2.13 -8.93 -3.59
C ILE A 71 -1.26 -9.63 -4.64
N ALA A 72 -0.28 -10.43 -4.24
CA ALA A 72 0.51 -11.23 -5.18
C ALA A 72 -0.34 -12.35 -5.79
N LYS A 73 -0.29 -12.49 -7.11
CA LYS A 73 -0.62 -13.76 -7.77
C LYS A 73 0.57 -14.72 -7.55
N GLU A 74 0.33 -16.03 -7.59
CA GLU A 74 1.41 -17.03 -7.41
C GLU A 74 2.64 -16.72 -8.28
N GLY A 75 3.79 -16.51 -7.62
CA GLY A 75 5.06 -16.23 -8.28
C GLY A 75 5.34 -14.77 -8.63
N ASP A 76 4.40 -13.84 -8.42
CA ASP A 76 4.63 -12.41 -8.69
C ASP A 76 5.29 -11.73 -7.48
N THR A 77 6.50 -11.20 -7.68
CA THR A 77 7.25 -10.47 -6.65
C THR A 77 7.85 -9.21 -7.27
N GLY A 78 7.88 -8.13 -6.49
CA GLY A 78 8.58 -6.91 -6.92
C GLY A 78 10.07 -7.17 -7.06
N THR A 79 10.70 -6.54 -8.05
CA THR A 79 12.15 -6.64 -8.25
C THR A 79 12.84 -5.55 -7.44
N THR A 80 13.69 -5.92 -6.49
CA THR A 80 14.32 -4.95 -5.60
C THR A 80 15.79 -4.71 -5.95
N VAL A 81 16.26 -3.50 -5.71
CA VAL A 81 17.68 -3.13 -5.83
C VAL A 81 18.15 -2.66 -4.46
N ARG A 82 19.28 -3.20 -3.99
CA ARG A 82 19.89 -2.76 -2.74
C ARG A 82 20.21 -1.28 -2.83
N MET A 83 19.66 -0.50 -1.91
CA MET A 83 19.92 0.93 -1.83
C MET A 83 20.95 1.18 -0.73
N GLY A 84 21.88 2.13 -0.95
CA GLY A 84 22.79 2.55 0.10
C GLY A 84 22.01 3.13 1.28
N THR A 85 22.26 2.62 2.49
CA THR A 85 21.65 3.15 3.72
C THR A 85 22.49 4.30 4.29
N PRO A 86 21.87 5.29 4.94
CA PRO A 86 22.62 6.31 5.66
C PRO A 86 23.48 5.71 6.79
N THR A 87 24.71 6.19 6.95
CA THR A 87 25.67 5.67 7.96
C THR A 87 25.26 5.90 9.41
N ARG A 88 24.37 6.87 9.69
CA ARG A 88 23.91 7.18 11.06
C ARG A 88 22.51 6.61 11.29
N ALA A 89 22.31 5.86 12.37
CA ALA A 89 21.03 5.22 12.72
C ALA A 89 19.84 6.19 12.69
N THR A 90 19.94 7.37 13.33
CA THR A 90 18.86 8.37 13.30
C THR A 90 18.56 8.88 11.88
N ALA A 91 19.57 8.98 11.01
CA ALA A 91 19.36 9.36 9.61
C ALA A 91 18.72 8.22 8.79
N ALA A 92 19.10 6.97 9.07
CA ALA A 92 18.51 5.78 8.48
C ALA A 92 17.03 5.65 8.87
N LEU A 93 16.69 5.81 10.15
CA LEU A 93 15.30 5.81 10.64
C LEU A 93 14.44 6.92 10.01
N LYS A 94 14.98 8.13 9.86
CA LYS A 94 14.31 9.21 9.11
C LYS A 94 14.11 8.87 7.63
N ALA A 95 15.05 8.16 7.03
CA ALA A 95 14.92 7.70 5.65
C ALA A 95 13.83 6.62 5.51
N VAL A 96 13.75 5.68 6.47
CA VAL A 96 12.67 4.68 6.54
C VAL A 96 11.32 5.38 6.62
N ARG A 97 11.12 6.27 7.60
CA ARG A 97 9.88 7.04 7.74
C ARG A 97 9.49 7.77 6.46
N ARG A 98 10.44 8.41 5.78
CA ARG A 98 10.18 9.11 4.52
C ARG A 98 9.73 8.15 3.42
N ARG A 99 10.33 6.97 3.34
CA ARG A 99 10.02 5.97 2.32
C ARG A 99 8.66 5.32 2.58
N GLU A 100 8.33 5.01 3.83
CA GLU A 100 6.99 4.54 4.23
C GLU A 100 5.90 5.57 3.95
N LEU A 101 6.14 6.86 4.23
CA LEU A 101 5.21 7.93 3.84
C LEU A 101 5.10 8.08 2.32
N GLY A 102 6.14 7.71 1.57
CA GLY A 102 6.09 7.60 0.11
C GLY A 102 5.20 6.44 -0.32
N LEU A 103 5.40 5.25 0.27
CA LEU A 103 4.59 4.06 0.02
C LEU A 103 3.12 4.32 0.33
N GLN A 104 2.79 4.90 1.48
CA GLN A 104 1.42 5.29 1.84
C GLN A 104 0.76 6.13 0.74
N ARG A 105 1.46 7.16 0.24
CA ARG A 105 0.96 8.03 -0.82
C ARG A 105 0.76 7.28 -2.13
N THR A 106 1.68 6.40 -2.50
CA THR A 106 1.57 5.55 -3.68
C THR A 106 0.36 4.63 -3.59
N LEU A 107 0.17 3.93 -2.46
CA LEU A 107 -0.97 3.03 -2.25
C LEU A 107 -2.30 3.79 -2.27
N THR A 108 -2.36 4.97 -1.63
CA THR A 108 -3.55 5.84 -1.65
C THR A 108 -3.88 6.30 -3.06
N LYS A 109 -2.86 6.66 -3.86
CA LYS A 109 -3.03 7.03 -5.26
C LYS A 109 -3.57 5.86 -6.08
N LEU A 110 -2.94 4.70 -5.99
CA LEU A 110 -3.37 3.49 -6.71
C LEU A 110 -4.79 3.08 -6.33
N ALA A 111 -5.18 3.21 -5.06
CA ALA A 111 -6.55 2.95 -4.62
C ALA A 111 -7.59 3.83 -5.35
N GLY A 112 -7.22 5.04 -5.77
CA GLY A 112 -8.09 5.93 -6.56
C GLY A 112 -8.03 5.69 -8.08
N GLU A 113 -7.08 4.89 -8.56
CA GLU A 113 -6.86 4.63 -10.00
C GLU A 113 -7.38 3.25 -10.45
N VAL A 114 -7.62 2.33 -9.51
CA VAL A 114 -8.13 0.99 -9.81
C VAL A 114 -9.63 0.99 -10.10
N SER A 115 -10.05 0.10 -10.99
CA SER A 115 -11.45 -0.10 -11.37
C SER A 115 -12.20 -1.03 -10.41
N SER A 116 -11.51 -1.98 -9.77
CA SER A 116 -12.09 -2.86 -8.76
C SER A 116 -12.27 -2.16 -7.41
N GLY A 117 -13.51 -2.06 -6.96
CA GLY A 117 -13.83 -1.53 -5.63
C GLY A 117 -13.28 -2.37 -4.48
N GLU A 118 -13.10 -3.68 -4.67
CA GLU A 118 -12.44 -4.53 -3.67
C GLU A 118 -10.96 -4.19 -3.57
N LEU A 119 -10.25 -4.11 -4.70
CA LEU A 119 -8.84 -3.74 -4.73
C LEU A 119 -8.62 -2.33 -4.19
N ALA A 120 -9.49 -1.37 -4.52
CA ALA A 120 -9.43 -0.01 -3.99
C ALA A 120 -9.45 0.00 -2.46
N ARG A 121 -10.39 -0.74 -1.85
CA ARG A 121 -10.49 -0.86 -0.39
C ARG A 121 -9.27 -1.55 0.21
N THR A 122 -8.78 -2.60 -0.43
CA THR A 122 -7.58 -3.31 0.01
C THR A 122 -6.36 -2.37 0.01
N LEU A 123 -6.09 -1.65 -1.07
CA LEU A 123 -4.98 -0.70 -1.17
C LEU A 123 -5.12 0.46 -0.16
N ALA A 124 -6.33 0.96 0.05
CA ALA A 124 -6.60 1.99 1.06
C ALA A 124 -6.34 1.47 2.49
N ALA A 125 -6.76 0.23 2.79
CA ALA A 125 -6.48 -0.41 4.08
C ALA A 125 -4.98 -0.62 4.29
N MET A 126 -4.24 -1.04 3.26
CA MET A 126 -2.77 -1.14 3.32
C MET A 126 -2.13 0.22 3.59
N ALA A 127 -2.57 1.28 2.91
CA ALA A 127 -2.07 2.64 3.14
C ALA A 127 -2.30 3.09 4.59
N ALA A 128 -3.47 2.80 5.14
CA ALA A 128 -3.78 3.07 6.55
C ALA A 128 -2.88 2.25 7.50
N GLY A 129 -2.64 0.97 7.22
CA GLY A 129 -1.72 0.13 7.99
C GLY A 129 -0.28 0.67 8.00
N VAL A 130 0.22 1.14 6.86
CA VAL A 130 1.53 1.81 6.77
C VAL A 130 1.55 3.08 7.61
N ALA A 131 0.52 3.93 7.50
CA ALA A 131 0.44 5.16 8.29
C ALA A 131 0.44 4.90 9.80
N GLN A 132 -0.25 3.86 10.26
CA GLN A 132 -0.26 3.44 11.66
C GLN A 132 1.14 2.99 12.11
N GLN A 133 1.83 2.16 11.33
CA GLN A 133 3.19 1.71 11.67
C GLN A 133 4.19 2.87 11.70
N VAL A 134 4.09 3.82 10.77
CA VAL A 134 4.94 5.03 10.77
C VAL A 134 4.74 5.84 12.04
N ALA A 135 3.50 5.95 12.54
CA ALA A 135 3.20 6.66 13.77
C ALA A 135 3.74 5.97 15.03
N LEU A 136 3.95 4.65 14.99
CA LEU A 136 4.50 3.85 16.08
C LEU A 136 6.04 3.79 16.08
N LEU A 137 6.70 4.18 14.98
CA LEU A 137 8.16 4.19 14.92
C LEU A 137 8.76 5.19 15.93
N PRO A 138 9.92 4.87 16.53
CA PRO A 138 10.62 5.81 17.39
C PRO A 138 11.05 7.10 16.66
N GLU A 139 11.07 8.22 17.37
CA GLU A 139 11.51 9.52 16.80
C GLU A 139 13.01 9.56 16.56
N THR A 140 13.77 8.91 17.44
CA THR A 140 15.22 8.79 17.35
C THR A 140 15.67 7.36 17.58
N ALA A 141 16.87 7.02 17.08
CA ALA A 141 17.45 5.70 17.31
C ALA A 141 17.73 5.42 18.81
N LYS A 142 17.79 6.45 19.66
CA LYS A 142 17.96 6.28 21.10
C LYS A 142 16.70 5.71 21.77
N ASP A 143 15.52 6.05 21.23
CA ASP A 143 14.23 5.60 21.76
C ASP A 143 13.92 4.15 21.37
N ALA A 144 14.76 3.53 20.54
CA ALA A 144 14.65 2.13 20.10
C ALA A 144 15.32 1.13 21.05
N ASP A 145 16.18 1.60 21.97
CA ASP A 145 16.97 0.78 22.92
C ASP A 145 16.35 0.76 24.34
N ALA A 146 15.21 1.44 24.52
CA ALA A 146 14.53 1.63 25.82
C ALA A 146 13.35 0.67 25.97
#